data_AF-K1U7K9-F1
#
_entry.id   AF-K1U7K9-F1
#
_cell.length_a   1.000
_cell.length_b   1.000
_cell.length_c   1.000
_cell.angle_alpha   90.00
_cell.angle_beta   90.00
_cell.angle_gamma   90.00
#
_symmetry.space_group_name_H-M   'P 1'
#
loop_
_entity.id
_entity.type
_entity.pdbx_description
1 polymer ?
#
loop_
_entity_poly.entity_id
_entity_poly.type
_entity_poly.pdbx_seq_one_letter_code
_entity_poly.pdbx_strand_id
1 'polypeptide(L)'
;MAVRSPVSTRTCTDVCSIGFCGTAHDAYGASYVVGTAPGSGDTSQCAVSTALAWQLFGSTDILEQALTLDPDTEDARTYRVCGVFVSETEQILYGVETTAAFQLLELTHVSRDNPGQSVQQLLAAAGLAQPDQILYDAALAWVLSALIGIPELLLLLCAGCRLLRLFRNKSLREVIGFGIALLLVCLLPTGLASLPGWMIPNQWGSMVAWHSLLSAAGDRL
;
A
#
# COMPACT_ATOMS: atom_id res chain seq x y z
N MET A 1 19.90 35.53 21.06
CA MET A 1 20.80 34.36 21.12
C MET A 1 19.89 33.16 21.42
N ALA A 2 19.38 32.50 20.38
CA ALA A 2 18.42 31.40 20.56
C ALA A 2 19.21 30.16 21.03
N VAL A 3 18.91 29.70 22.24
CA VAL A 3 19.43 28.44 22.78
C VAL A 3 18.81 27.33 21.92
N ARG A 4 19.59 26.76 21.00
CA ARG A 4 19.19 25.53 20.31
C ARG A 4 19.07 24.44 21.37
N SER A 5 17.88 23.86 21.51
CA SER A 5 17.68 22.65 22.29
C SER A 5 18.67 21.58 21.83
N PRO A 6 19.19 20.72 22.75
CA PRO A 6 20.04 19.61 22.35
C PRO A 6 19.33 18.75 21.29
N VAL A 7 20.09 18.21 20.34
CA VAL A 7 19.57 17.27 19.34
C VAL A 7 19.10 16.03 20.10
N SER A 8 17.79 15.89 20.22
CA SER A 8 17.09 14.77 20.81
C SER A 8 16.72 13.81 19.69
N THR A 9 17.30 12.62 19.70
CA THR A 9 16.89 11.53 18.80
C THR A 9 15.57 10.94 19.30
N ARG A 10 14.56 10.90 18.43
CA ARG A 10 13.29 10.19 18.68
C ARG A 10 13.08 9.12 17.63
N THR A 11 12.27 8.13 17.96
CA THR A 11 11.90 7.04 17.06
C THR A 11 10.39 7.04 16.83
N CYS A 12 9.97 6.60 15.65
CA CYS A 12 8.56 6.42 15.33
C CYS A 12 8.36 5.10 14.56
N THR A 13 7.21 4.47 14.78
CA THR A 13 6.82 3.17 14.20
C THR A 13 5.36 3.25 13.78
N ASP A 14 5.00 2.60 12.68
CA ASP A 14 3.61 2.52 12.19
C ASP A 14 2.96 3.88 11.88
N VAL A 15 3.79 4.83 11.43
CA VAL A 15 3.36 6.17 11.00
C VAL A 15 3.21 6.15 9.48
N CYS A 16 2.20 6.86 8.95
CA CYS A 16 2.03 6.97 7.50
C CYS A 16 3.25 7.66 6.87
N SER A 17 4.03 6.88 6.15
CA SER A 17 5.30 7.28 5.56
C SER A 17 5.14 7.54 4.07
N ILE A 18 5.58 8.72 3.65
CA ILE A 18 5.47 9.23 2.29
C ILE A 18 6.90 9.40 1.77
N GLY A 19 7.36 8.42 1.00
CA GLY A 19 8.59 8.51 0.23
C GLY A 19 8.34 9.25 -1.08
N PHE A 20 9.15 10.26 -1.42
CA PHE A 20 9.04 10.94 -2.71
C PHE A 20 10.32 10.86 -3.55
N CYS A 21 10.16 10.80 -4.86
CA CYS A 21 11.23 11.00 -5.84
C CYS A 21 11.03 12.33 -6.59
N GLY A 22 12.10 13.10 -6.74
CA GLY A 22 12.12 14.36 -7.48
C GLY A 22 12.00 15.57 -6.56
N THR A 23 11.21 16.56 -6.96
CA THR A 23 10.95 17.78 -6.20
C THR A 23 9.82 17.56 -5.21
N ALA A 24 10.12 17.67 -3.91
CA ALA A 24 9.16 17.44 -2.83
C ALA A 24 7.89 18.33 -2.94
N HIS A 25 8.06 19.58 -3.39
CA HIS A 25 6.95 20.51 -3.52
C HIS A 25 5.96 20.12 -4.64
N ASP A 26 6.47 19.54 -5.72
CA ASP A 26 5.65 19.08 -6.85
C ASP A 26 5.01 17.73 -6.55
N ALA A 27 5.73 16.88 -5.80
CA ALA A 27 5.25 15.56 -5.38
C ALA A 27 4.22 15.64 -4.23
N TYR A 28 4.35 16.62 -3.32
CA TYR A 28 3.48 16.73 -2.16
C TYR A 28 3.20 18.20 -1.79
N GLY A 29 1.99 18.67 -2.14
CA GLY A 29 1.54 20.06 -2.03
C GLY A 29 1.20 20.53 -0.62
N ALA A 30 1.95 20.11 0.40
CA ALA A 30 1.66 20.46 1.79
C ALA A 30 2.07 21.89 2.16
N SER A 31 1.32 22.48 3.08
CA SER A 31 1.63 23.78 3.68
C SER A 31 2.57 23.61 4.88
N TYR A 32 3.67 24.34 4.93
CA TYR A 32 4.68 24.24 5.99
C TYR A 32 4.49 25.32 7.06
N VAL A 33 4.47 24.91 8.33
CA VAL A 33 4.41 25.83 9.49
C VAL A 33 5.80 26.35 9.83
N VAL A 34 6.79 25.47 9.78
CA VAL A 34 8.19 25.76 10.13
C VAL A 34 9.10 25.00 9.16
N GLY A 35 10.19 25.61 8.71
CA GLY A 35 11.14 25.00 7.77
C GLY A 35 10.57 24.82 6.36
N THR A 36 11.10 23.87 5.61
CA THR A 36 10.72 23.61 4.21
C THR A 36 10.60 22.12 3.94
N ALA A 37 10.09 21.78 2.76
CA ALA A 37 10.13 20.42 2.25
C ALA A 37 11.58 19.91 2.14
N PRO A 38 11.82 18.58 2.21
CA PRO A 38 13.15 18.02 2.00
C PRO A 38 13.68 18.37 0.62
N GLY A 39 15.00 18.57 0.52
CA GLY A 39 15.66 18.93 -0.74
C GLY A 39 15.45 17.85 -1.80
N SER A 40 15.40 18.26 -3.09
CA SER A 40 15.28 17.32 -4.20
C SER A 40 16.48 16.36 -4.21
N GLY A 41 16.22 15.06 -4.06
CA GLY A 41 17.26 14.03 -3.99
C GLY A 41 18.01 13.96 -2.65
N ASP A 42 17.61 14.72 -1.63
CA ASP A 42 18.16 14.57 -0.29
C ASP A 42 17.43 13.46 0.47
N THR A 43 18.12 12.35 0.68
CA THR A 43 17.62 11.14 1.36
C THR A 43 17.92 11.16 2.87
N SER A 44 18.60 12.20 3.36
CA SER A 44 18.97 12.36 4.77
C SER A 44 18.00 13.25 5.55
N GLN A 45 17.08 13.93 4.86
CA GLN A 45 16.15 14.88 5.45
C GLN A 45 14.71 14.36 5.39
N CYS A 46 13.91 14.77 6.37
CA CYS A 46 12.48 14.50 6.42
C CYS A 46 11.70 15.75 6.86
N ALA A 47 10.45 15.83 6.42
CA ALA A 47 9.47 16.74 6.97
C ALA A 47 8.39 15.94 7.70
N VAL A 48 7.90 16.47 8.80
CA VAL A 48 6.92 15.78 9.66
C VAL A 48 5.63 16.55 9.77
N SER A 49 4.52 15.86 9.94
CA SER A 49 3.23 16.50 10.21
C SER A 49 3.21 17.22 11.55
N THR A 50 2.36 18.23 11.68
CA THR A 50 2.07 18.90 12.95
C THR A 50 1.62 17.92 14.03
N ALA A 51 0.75 16.96 13.70
CA ALA A 51 0.29 15.94 14.63
C ALA A 51 1.46 15.09 15.18
N LEU A 52 2.33 14.59 14.28
CA LEU A 52 3.49 13.78 14.65
C LEU A 52 4.51 14.58 15.47
N ALA A 53 4.74 15.85 15.12
CA ALA A 53 5.64 16.74 15.87
C ALA A 53 5.18 16.93 17.32
N TRP A 54 3.88 17.17 17.53
CA TRP A 54 3.29 17.28 18.86
C TRP A 54 3.36 15.97 19.64
N GLN A 55 3.10 14.83 19.00
CA GLN A 55 3.14 13.53 19.66
C GLN A 55 4.56 13.13 20.11
N LEU A 56 5.57 13.30 19.26
CA LEU A 56 6.94 12.86 19.54
C LEU A 56 7.75 13.85 20.38
N PHE A 57 7.57 15.14 20.13
CA PHE A 57 8.42 16.19 20.71
C PHE A 57 7.64 17.18 21.56
N GLY A 58 6.30 17.19 21.50
CA GLY A 58 5.48 18.17 22.22
C GLY A 58 5.67 19.61 21.71
N SER A 59 6.17 19.79 20.49
CA SER A 59 6.45 21.10 19.89
C SER A 59 6.59 21.01 18.37
N THR A 60 6.33 22.10 17.67
CA THR A 60 6.61 22.27 16.23
C THR A 60 8.00 22.86 15.94
N ASP A 61 8.72 23.33 16.96
CA ASP A 61 10.09 23.84 16.84
C ASP A 61 11.11 22.71 16.97
N ILE A 62 11.10 21.81 15.98
CA ILE A 62 11.87 20.56 15.96
C ILE A 62 12.82 20.48 14.77
N LEU A 63 13.17 21.63 14.19
CA LEU A 63 14.15 21.68 13.11
C LEU A 63 15.50 21.12 13.57
N GLU A 64 16.17 20.41 12.67
CA GLU A 64 17.47 19.76 12.86
C GLU A 64 17.47 18.61 13.89
N GLN A 65 16.30 18.22 14.41
CA GLN A 65 16.17 17.05 15.27
C GLN A 65 16.35 15.76 14.48
N ALA A 66 16.86 14.72 15.12
CA ALA A 66 17.04 13.41 14.52
C ALA A 66 15.79 12.55 14.79
N LEU A 67 15.25 11.95 13.73
CA LEU A 67 14.09 11.08 13.79
C LEU A 67 14.42 9.76 13.09
N THR A 68 14.30 8.65 13.81
CA THR A 68 14.48 7.31 13.27
C THR A 68 13.12 6.70 12.92
N LEU A 69 12.93 6.36 11.66
CA LEU A 69 11.77 5.63 11.14
C LEU A 69 12.00 4.13 11.28
N ASP A 70 11.00 3.43 11.79
CA ASP A 70 10.93 1.98 11.95
C ASP A 70 12.23 1.34 12.48
N PRO A 71 12.67 1.70 13.70
CA PRO A 71 13.94 1.26 14.27
C PRO A 71 14.06 -0.27 14.42
N ASP A 72 12.94 -0.98 14.46
CA ASP A 72 12.87 -2.43 14.68
C ASP A 72 12.86 -3.24 13.38
N THR A 73 12.93 -2.60 12.20
CA THR A 73 12.99 -3.26 10.89
C THR A 73 14.37 -3.14 10.25
N GLU A 74 14.68 -3.99 9.27
CA GLU A 74 15.95 -3.90 8.51
C GLU A 74 16.08 -2.59 7.72
N ASP A 75 14.97 -1.88 7.51
CA ASP A 75 14.89 -0.61 6.81
C ASP A 75 15.01 0.62 7.73
N ALA A 76 15.45 0.43 8.99
CA ALA A 76 15.63 1.50 9.96
C ALA A 76 16.49 2.65 9.40
N ARG A 77 15.89 3.82 9.22
CA ARG A 77 16.57 5.01 8.68
C ARG A 77 16.41 6.19 9.61
N THR A 78 17.52 6.89 9.84
CA THR A 78 17.54 8.11 10.64
C THR A 78 17.61 9.32 9.73
N TYR A 79 16.63 10.20 9.88
CA TYR A 79 16.47 11.43 9.11
C TYR A 79 16.64 12.65 10.00
N ARG A 80 17.07 13.76 9.40
CA ARG A 80 17.09 15.07 10.02
C ARG A 80 15.82 15.84 9.66
N VAL A 81 15.11 16.35 10.66
CA VAL A 81 13.88 17.11 10.44
C VAL A 81 14.22 18.47 9.82
N CYS A 82 13.79 18.72 8.59
CA CYS A 82 14.00 19.98 7.87
C CYS A 82 12.75 20.87 7.79
N GLY A 83 11.58 20.31 8.10
CA GLY A 83 10.33 21.06 8.13
C GLY A 83 9.19 20.35 8.85
N VAL A 84 8.18 21.14 9.21
CA VAL A 84 6.92 20.66 9.80
C VAL A 84 5.75 21.16 8.95
N PHE A 85 4.94 20.25 8.42
CA PHE A 85 3.80 20.56 7.56
C PHE A 85 2.45 20.36 8.28
N VAL A 86 1.44 21.11 7.84
CA VAL A 86 0.10 21.08 8.42
C VAL A 86 -0.60 19.78 8.05
N SER A 87 -0.87 18.94 9.04
CA SER A 87 -1.72 17.76 8.91
C SER A 87 -2.21 17.32 10.30
N GLU A 88 -3.47 16.88 10.36
CA GLU A 88 -4.10 16.36 11.59
C GLU A 88 -3.76 14.88 11.84
N THR A 89 -3.22 14.20 10.83
CA THR A 89 -2.80 12.80 10.92
C THR A 89 -1.28 12.70 11.05
N GLU A 90 -0.81 11.69 11.78
CA GLU A 90 0.59 11.37 11.96
C GLU A 90 1.21 10.89 10.64
N GLN A 91 1.94 11.78 9.99
CA GLN A 91 2.59 11.55 8.70
C GLN A 91 4.04 12.04 8.68
N ILE A 92 4.86 11.40 7.85
CA ILE A 92 6.24 11.79 7.56
C ILE A 92 6.50 11.79 6.05
N LEU A 93 7.26 12.78 5.58
CA LEU A 93 7.65 12.94 4.18
C LEU A 93 9.18 12.88 4.09
N TYR A 94 9.74 11.99 3.28
CA TYR A 94 11.19 11.86 3.09
C TYR A 94 11.56 11.54 1.63
N GLY A 95 12.77 11.91 1.24
CA GLY A 95 13.29 11.61 -0.09
C GLY A 95 13.69 10.15 -0.22
N VAL A 96 13.27 9.50 -1.30
CA VAL A 96 13.68 8.14 -1.67
C VAL A 96 14.69 8.21 -2.80
N GLU A 97 15.78 7.43 -2.68
CA GLU A 97 16.77 7.31 -3.74
C GLU A 97 16.20 6.43 -4.86
N THR A 98 15.89 7.02 -6.01
CA THR A 98 15.55 6.25 -7.19
C THR A 98 16.16 6.88 -8.43
N THR A 99 16.55 6.02 -9.37
CA THR A 99 17.11 6.38 -10.67
C THR A 99 16.03 6.63 -11.72
N ALA A 100 14.75 6.64 -11.32
CA ALA A 100 13.62 6.77 -12.22
C ALA A 100 13.43 8.23 -12.73
N ALA A 101 13.10 8.37 -14.01
CA ALA A 101 12.81 9.65 -14.65
C ALA A 101 11.41 10.22 -14.31
N PHE A 102 10.69 9.61 -13.36
CA PHE A 102 9.32 9.93 -13.00
C PHE A 102 9.24 10.41 -11.54
N GLN A 103 8.29 11.32 -11.26
CA GLN A 103 7.90 11.63 -9.89
C GLN A 103 7.12 10.43 -9.33
N LEU A 104 7.59 9.88 -8.22
CA LEU A 104 7.01 8.73 -7.55
C LEU A 104 6.69 9.09 -6.11
N LEU A 105 5.51 8.70 -5.65
CA LEU A 105 5.11 8.73 -4.24
C LEU A 105 4.93 7.29 -3.75
N GLU A 106 5.78 6.90 -2.82
CA GLU A 106 5.69 5.63 -2.12
C GLU A 106 4.96 5.87 -0.80
N LEU A 107 3.80 5.25 -0.64
CA LEU A 107 2.98 5.35 0.56
C LEU A 107 3.06 4.04 1.33
N THR A 108 3.67 4.09 2.51
CA THR A 108 3.76 2.95 3.43
C THR A 108 2.91 3.20 4.68
N HIS A 109 2.54 2.12 5.37
CA HIS A 109 1.63 2.14 6.54
C HIS A 109 0.23 2.72 6.26
N VAL A 110 -0.27 2.56 5.04
CA VAL A 110 -1.66 2.91 4.68
C VAL A 110 -2.62 1.78 5.11
N SER A 111 -3.85 2.14 5.52
CA SER A 111 -4.88 1.17 5.92
C SER A 111 -5.05 0.03 4.90
N ARG A 112 -4.96 -1.21 5.39
CA ARG A 112 -5.06 -2.43 4.58
C ARG A 112 -6.48 -2.70 4.06
N ASP A 113 -7.51 -2.14 4.68
CA ASP A 113 -8.90 -2.49 4.37
C ASP A 113 -9.44 -1.77 3.14
N ASN A 114 -8.92 -0.57 2.84
CA ASN A 114 -9.24 0.17 1.62
C ASN A 114 -8.09 1.14 1.24
N PRO A 115 -7.03 0.62 0.61
CA PRO A 115 -5.88 1.43 0.24
C PRO A 115 -6.27 2.50 -0.78
N GLY A 116 -7.20 2.22 -1.69
CA GLY A 116 -7.63 3.18 -2.71
C GLY A 116 -8.33 4.41 -2.13
N GLN A 117 -9.28 4.24 -1.20
CA GLN A 117 -9.92 5.38 -0.54
C GLN A 117 -8.93 6.15 0.35
N SER A 118 -8.04 5.45 1.04
CA SER A 118 -7.04 6.08 1.90
C SER A 118 -6.08 6.95 1.08
N VAL A 119 -5.62 6.44 -0.06
CA VAL A 119 -4.77 7.19 -1.00
C VAL A 119 -5.53 8.39 -1.58
N GLN A 120 -6.80 8.23 -1.96
CA GLN A 120 -7.63 9.35 -2.45
C GLN A 120 -7.85 10.44 -1.40
N GLN A 121 -8.10 10.06 -0.14
CA GLN A 121 -8.23 11.00 0.96
C GLN A 121 -6.92 11.75 1.23
N LEU A 122 -5.79 11.03 1.18
CA LEU A 122 -4.46 11.62 1.36
C LEU A 122 -4.10 12.57 0.21
N LEU A 123 -4.39 12.20 -1.04
CA LEU A 123 -4.19 13.05 -2.21
C LEU A 123 -5.07 14.31 -2.16
N ALA A 124 -6.34 14.15 -1.77
CA ALA A 124 -7.26 15.27 -1.60
C ALA A 124 -6.81 16.23 -0.49
N ALA A 125 -6.31 15.70 0.63
CA ALA A 125 -5.75 16.48 1.72
C ALA A 125 -4.45 17.20 1.31
N ALA A 126 -3.63 16.57 0.47
CA ALA A 126 -2.40 17.13 -0.07
C ALA A 126 -2.63 18.13 -1.22
N GLY A 127 -3.87 18.31 -1.69
CA GLY A 127 -4.20 19.19 -2.81
C GLY A 127 -3.63 18.75 -4.16
N LEU A 128 -3.25 17.47 -4.29
CA LEU A 128 -2.62 16.94 -5.50
C LEU A 128 -3.67 16.57 -6.55
N ALA A 129 -3.29 16.70 -7.83
CA ALA A 129 -4.09 16.17 -8.93
C ALA A 129 -4.19 14.64 -8.87
N GLN A 130 -5.20 14.07 -9.54
CA GLN A 130 -5.34 12.62 -9.59
C GLN A 130 -4.09 12.00 -10.22
N PRO A 131 -3.50 10.97 -9.61
CA PRO A 131 -2.30 10.32 -10.12
C PRO A 131 -2.60 9.59 -11.43
N ASP A 132 -1.64 9.62 -12.36
CA ASP A 132 -1.75 8.89 -13.63
C ASP A 132 -1.87 7.38 -13.43
N GLN A 133 -1.19 6.85 -12.40
CA GLN A 133 -1.20 5.44 -12.06
C GLN A 133 -1.03 5.21 -10.56
N ILE A 134 -1.85 4.33 -9.99
CA ILE A 134 -1.72 3.86 -8.61
C ILE A 134 -1.32 2.39 -8.67
N LEU A 135 -0.15 2.07 -8.12
CA LEU A 135 0.34 0.70 -8.02
C LEU A 135 0.10 0.18 -6.59
N TYR A 136 -0.61 -0.95 -6.48
CA TYR A 136 -0.82 -1.63 -5.21
C TYR A 136 0.08 -2.86 -5.13
N ASP A 137 1.17 -2.78 -4.37
CA ASP A 137 2.17 -3.85 -4.29
C ASP A 137 1.57 -5.17 -3.78
N ALA A 138 0.76 -5.12 -2.72
CA ALA A 138 0.05 -6.29 -2.20
C ALA A 138 -0.87 -6.97 -3.24
N ALA A 139 -1.44 -6.20 -4.16
CA ALA A 139 -2.29 -6.72 -5.23
C ALA A 139 -1.47 -7.44 -6.29
N LEU A 140 -0.34 -6.83 -6.67
CA LEU A 140 0.57 -7.37 -7.66
C LEU A 140 1.21 -8.66 -7.13
N ALA A 141 1.65 -8.67 -5.87
CA ALA A 141 2.16 -9.86 -5.19
C ALA A 141 1.12 -10.99 -5.17
N TRP A 142 -0.16 -10.68 -4.94
CA TRP A 142 -1.24 -11.65 -5.02
C TRP A 142 -1.44 -12.18 -6.45
N VAL A 143 -1.49 -11.30 -7.46
CA VAL A 143 -1.65 -11.72 -8.87
C VAL A 143 -0.50 -12.61 -9.31
N LEU A 144 0.74 -12.26 -8.96
CA LEU A 144 1.92 -13.07 -9.25
C LEU A 144 1.83 -14.44 -8.56
N SER A 145 1.46 -14.44 -7.28
CA SER A 145 1.30 -15.69 -6.51
C SER A 145 0.19 -16.57 -7.09
N ALA A 146 -0.94 -15.98 -7.50
CA ALA A 146 -2.03 -16.68 -8.17
C ALA A 146 -1.57 -17.26 -9.53
N LEU A 147 -0.82 -16.49 -10.33
CA LEU A 147 -0.29 -16.92 -11.63
C LEU A 147 0.68 -18.10 -11.47
N ILE A 148 1.52 -18.08 -10.42
CA ILE A 148 2.42 -19.19 -10.07
C ILE A 148 1.63 -20.43 -9.64
N GLY A 149 0.47 -20.27 -9.00
CA GLY A 149 -0.38 -21.37 -8.56
C GLY A 149 -1.21 -22.03 -9.67
N ILE A 150 -1.44 -21.36 -10.82
CA ILE A 150 -2.26 -21.89 -11.93
C ILE A 150 -1.74 -23.24 -12.49
N PRO A 151 -0.43 -23.40 -12.78
CA PRO A 151 0.11 -24.68 -13.24
C PRO A 151 -0.11 -25.83 -12.25
N GLU A 152 0.07 -25.58 -10.95
CA GLU A 152 -0.14 -26.59 -9.90
C GLU A 152 -1.61 -27.01 -9.85
N LEU A 153 -2.53 -26.05 -9.88
CA LEU A 153 -3.97 -26.29 -9.92
C LEU A 153 -4.39 -27.09 -11.17
N LEU A 154 -3.83 -26.78 -12.34
CA LEU A 154 -4.07 -27.51 -13.58
C LEU A 154 -3.58 -28.96 -13.50
N LEU A 155 -2.40 -29.20 -12.91
CA LEU A 155 -1.87 -30.55 -12.70
C LEU A 155 -2.76 -31.35 -11.74
N LEU A 156 -3.20 -30.73 -10.65
CA LEU A 156 -4.07 -31.33 -9.65
C LEU A 156 -5.44 -31.67 -10.25
N LEU A 157 -5.99 -30.79 -11.09
CA LEU A 157 -7.21 -31.04 -11.86
C LEU A 157 -7.03 -32.19 -12.86
N CYS A 158 -5.92 -32.24 -13.58
CA CYS A 158 -5.61 -33.32 -14.52
C CYS A 158 -5.46 -34.67 -13.80
N ALA A 159 -4.77 -34.69 -12.66
CA ALA A 159 -4.60 -35.87 -11.81
C ALA A 159 -5.95 -36.33 -11.24
N GLY A 160 -6.78 -35.41 -10.75
CA GLY A 160 -8.14 -35.71 -10.28
C GLY A 160 -9.03 -36.27 -11.39
N CYS A 161 -8.98 -35.69 -12.59
CA CYS A 161 -9.70 -36.22 -13.76
C CYS A 161 -9.24 -37.62 -14.15
N ARG A 162 -7.93 -37.88 -14.11
CA ARG A 162 -7.35 -39.22 -14.37
C ARG A 162 -7.79 -40.23 -13.30
N LEU A 163 -7.78 -39.84 -12.02
CA LEU A 163 -8.21 -40.68 -10.90
C LEU A 163 -9.71 -41.00 -10.99
N LEU A 164 -10.54 -40.02 -11.34
CA LEU A 164 -11.97 -40.21 -11.57
C LEU A 164 -12.26 -41.15 -12.75
N ARG A 165 -11.40 -41.17 -13.77
CA ARG A 165 -11.51 -42.10 -14.91
C ARG A 165 -11.07 -43.54 -14.56
N LEU A 166 -10.25 -43.73 -13.53
CA LEU A 166 -9.85 -45.05 -13.01
C LEU A 166 -11.02 -45.77 -12.32
N PHE A 167 -11.99 -45.04 -11.79
CA PHE A 167 -13.21 -45.62 -11.22
C PHE A 167 -14.15 -46.09 -12.34
N ARG A 168 -14.20 -47.41 -12.53
CA ARG A 168 -15.03 -48.09 -13.55
C ARG A 168 -16.54 -48.00 -13.27
N ASN A 169 -16.94 -47.80 -12.01
CA ASN A 169 -18.34 -47.71 -11.60
C ASN A 169 -18.86 -46.28 -11.71
N LYS A 170 -19.89 -46.08 -12.54
CA LYS A 170 -20.50 -44.76 -12.82
C LYS A 170 -21.00 -44.05 -11.56
N SER A 171 -21.74 -44.75 -10.70
CA SER A 171 -22.32 -44.18 -9.48
C SER A 171 -21.25 -43.76 -8.46
N LEU A 172 -20.18 -44.55 -8.33
CA LEU A 172 -19.08 -44.26 -7.41
C LEU A 172 -18.27 -43.03 -7.88
N ARG A 173 -18.08 -42.89 -9.19
CA ARG A 173 -17.46 -41.71 -9.81
C ARG A 173 -18.28 -40.44 -9.60
N GLU A 174 -19.61 -40.51 -9.72
CA GLU A 174 -20.50 -39.37 -9.48
C GLU A 174 -20.49 -38.93 -8.01
N VAL A 175 -20.50 -39.88 -7.06
CA VAL A 175 -20.42 -39.58 -5.62
C VAL A 175 -19.07 -38.96 -5.24
N ILE A 176 -17.95 -39.50 -5.75
CA ILE A 176 -16.62 -38.92 -5.51
C ILE A 176 -16.51 -37.54 -6.15
N GLY A 177 -16.98 -37.37 -7.40
CA GLY A 177 -16.97 -36.08 -8.08
C GLY A 177 -17.79 -35.02 -7.34
N PHE A 178 -18.96 -35.40 -6.82
CA PHE A 178 -19.79 -34.53 -5.98
C PHE A 178 -19.09 -34.17 -4.66
N GLY A 179 -18.45 -35.14 -4.01
CA GLY A 179 -17.67 -34.90 -2.79
C GLY A 179 -16.50 -33.93 -3.02
N ILE A 180 -15.77 -34.07 -4.14
CA ILE A 180 -14.70 -33.14 -4.52
C ILE A 180 -15.26 -31.74 -4.78
N ALA A 181 -16.36 -31.63 -5.53
CA ALA A 181 -16.99 -30.34 -5.81
C ALA A 181 -17.48 -29.65 -4.53
N LEU A 182 -18.08 -30.40 -3.60
CA LEU A 182 -18.54 -29.88 -2.32
C LEU A 182 -17.37 -29.45 -1.43
N LEU A 183 -16.28 -30.21 -1.40
CA LEU A 183 -15.06 -29.85 -0.69
C LEU A 183 -14.43 -28.59 -1.28
N LEU A 184 -14.43 -28.44 -2.61
CA LEU A 184 -13.93 -27.25 -3.30
C LEU A 184 -14.78 -26.02 -2.99
N VAL A 185 -16.12 -26.17 -2.91
CA VAL A 185 -17.02 -25.10 -2.45
C VAL A 185 -16.77 -24.76 -0.98
N CYS A 186 -16.48 -25.74 -0.12
CA CYS A 186 -16.14 -25.49 1.29
C CYS A 186 -14.76 -24.83 1.48
N LEU A 187 -13.81 -25.04 0.55
CA LEU A 187 -12.50 -24.39 0.55
C LEU A 187 -12.49 -23.04 -0.20
N LEU A 188 -13.54 -22.73 -0.94
CA LEU A 188 -13.68 -21.47 -1.65
C LEU A 188 -13.62 -20.25 -0.70
N PRO A 189 -14.26 -20.24 0.49
CA PRO A 189 -14.11 -19.18 1.48
C PRO A 189 -12.68 -18.99 1.97
N THR A 190 -11.91 -20.08 2.15
CA THR A 190 -10.49 -19.98 2.55
C THR A 190 -9.61 -19.42 1.44
N GLY A 191 -9.91 -19.75 0.18
CA GLY A 191 -9.26 -19.13 -0.97
C GLY A 191 -9.62 -17.65 -1.12
N LEU A 192 -10.88 -17.29 -0.92
CA LEU A 192 -11.34 -15.90 -0.93
C LEU A 192 -10.79 -15.09 0.26
N ALA A 193 -10.55 -15.71 1.41
CA ALA A 193 -9.92 -15.03 2.55
C ALA A 193 -8.47 -14.62 2.26
N SER A 194 -7.81 -15.23 1.28
CA SER A 194 -6.48 -14.80 0.81
C SER A 194 -6.52 -13.60 -0.13
N LEU A 195 -7.71 -13.24 -0.65
CA LEU A 195 -7.86 -11.98 -1.37
C LEU A 195 -7.77 -10.83 -0.37
N PRO A 196 -7.00 -9.78 -0.68
CA PRO A 196 -7.08 -8.55 0.09
C PRO A 196 -8.54 -8.07 0.12
N GLY A 197 -9.07 -7.76 1.31
CA GLY A 197 -10.50 -7.43 1.48
C GLY A 197 -11.00 -6.28 0.61
N TRP A 198 -10.12 -5.32 0.29
CA TRP A 198 -10.38 -4.22 -0.64
C TRP A 198 -10.55 -4.66 -2.11
N MET A 199 -10.00 -5.82 -2.47
CA MET A 199 -10.08 -6.46 -3.78
C MET A 199 -11.35 -7.31 -3.93
N ILE A 200 -12.13 -7.45 -2.86
CA ILE A 200 -13.50 -7.96 -2.85
C ILE A 200 -14.43 -6.75 -2.84
N PRO A 201 -14.71 -6.09 -3.99
CA PRO A 201 -15.66 -5.01 -4.02
C PRO A 201 -16.97 -5.43 -3.38
N ASN A 202 -17.49 -4.54 -2.53
CA ASN A 202 -18.84 -4.59 -1.97
C ASN A 202 -19.95 -4.67 -3.06
N GLN A 203 -19.56 -4.65 -4.34
CA GLN A 203 -20.38 -4.58 -5.53
C GLN A 203 -20.23 -5.79 -6.49
N TRP A 204 -19.61 -6.91 -6.10
CA TRP A 204 -19.54 -8.10 -6.99
C TRP A 204 -20.92 -8.61 -7.45
N GLY A 205 -21.96 -8.37 -6.65
CA GLY A 205 -23.35 -8.66 -7.02
C GLY A 205 -24.04 -7.59 -7.89
N SER A 206 -23.36 -6.46 -8.18
CA SER A 206 -23.91 -5.33 -8.92
C SER A 206 -23.54 -5.46 -10.41
N MET A 207 -24.52 -5.81 -11.24
CA MET A 207 -24.35 -5.87 -12.70
C MET A 207 -23.97 -4.51 -13.32
N VAL A 208 -24.31 -3.42 -12.63
CA VAL A 208 -23.97 -2.04 -13.02
C VAL A 208 -22.47 -1.78 -12.88
N ALA A 209 -21.84 -2.25 -11.80
CA ALA A 209 -20.40 -2.14 -11.62
C ALA A 209 -19.63 -2.90 -12.71
N TRP A 210 -20.06 -4.13 -13.02
CA TRP A 210 -19.48 -4.92 -14.11
C TRP A 210 -19.59 -4.23 -15.48
N HIS A 211 -20.74 -3.62 -15.78
CA HIS A 211 -20.89 -2.83 -17.02
C HIS A 211 -19.97 -1.61 -17.07
N SER A 212 -19.85 -0.87 -15.96
CA SER A 212 -18.96 0.30 -15.90
C SER A 212 -17.47 -0.05 -16.02
N LEU A 213 -17.07 -1.22 -15.50
CA LEU A 213 -15.70 -1.73 -15.64
C LEU A 213 -15.41 -2.14 -17.08
N LEU A 214 -16.35 -2.83 -17.74
CA LEU A 214 -16.22 -3.22 -19.14
C LEU A 214 -16.17 -2.00 -20.08
N SER A 215 -16.97 -0.97 -19.82
CA SER A 215 -16.90 0.28 -20.61
C SER A 215 -15.58 1.02 -20.37
N ALA A 216 -15.13 1.12 -19.12
CA ALA A 216 -13.87 1.79 -18.79
C ALA A 216 -12.63 1.05 -19.32
N ALA A 217 -12.68 -0.29 -19.42
CA ALA A 217 -11.64 -1.09 -20.05
C ALA A 217 -11.67 -0.96 -21.58
N GLY A 218 -12.86 -0.79 -22.18
CA GLY A 218 -13.02 -0.54 -23.61
C GLY A 218 -12.49 0.82 -24.06
N ASP A 219 -12.56 1.84 -23.21
CA ASP A 219 -12.04 3.19 -23.50
C ASP A 219 -10.51 3.31 -23.35
N ARG A 220 -9.84 2.29 -22.79
CA ARG A 220 -8.39 2.26 -22.54
C ARG A 220 -7.60 1.32 -23.47
N LEU A 221 -8.26 0.77 -24.50
CA LEU A 221 -7.66 -0.01 -25.60
C LEU A 221 -7.72 0.79 -26.89
#